data_AF-A0A7V0IXI5-F1
#
_entry.id   AF-A0A7V0IXI5-F1
#
_cell.length_a   1.000
_cell.length_b   1.000
_cell.length_c   1.000
_cell.angle_alpha   90.00
_cell.angle_beta   90.00
_cell.angle_gamma   90.00
#
_symmetry.space_group_name_H-M   'P 1'
#
loop_
_entity.id
_entity.type
_entity.pdbx_description
1 polymer ?
#
loop_
_entity_poly.entity_id
_entity_poly.type
_entity_poly.pdbx_seq_one_letter_code
_entity_poly.pdbx_strand_id
1 'polypeptide(L)'
;MQRKKLYIDVCTLCRPFDDQNIMRIRLETDAFYMILQSIREGNYNMVVSPVHLKEIGGIEDIRERLELIILLNNFGVNPSCNLRKVRERAEYFVSLKSGIADAAHLAFAEATSDNFYNL
;
A
#
# COMPACT_ATOMS: atom_id res chain seq x y z
N MET A 1 9.38 -0.63 -22.67
CA MET A 1 9.65 0.26 -21.52
C MET A 1 9.20 -0.44 -20.25
N GLN A 2 9.97 -0.38 -19.16
CA GLN A 2 9.57 -0.97 -17.88
C GLN A 2 8.53 -0.07 -17.22
N ARG A 3 7.40 -0.63 -16.77
CA ARG A 3 6.34 0.13 -16.07
C ARG A 3 6.86 0.58 -14.71
N LYS A 4 6.55 1.82 -14.33
CA LYS A 4 6.86 2.35 -13.00
C LYS A 4 6.10 1.57 -11.93
N LYS A 5 6.72 1.40 -10.78
CA LYS A 5 6.20 0.67 -9.63
C LYS A 5 5.69 1.63 -8.58
N LEU A 6 4.50 1.36 -8.07
CA LEU A 6 3.87 2.12 -7.00
C LEU A 6 3.77 1.25 -5.77
N TYR A 7 4.01 1.83 -4.59
CA TYR A 7 3.70 1.22 -3.31
C TYR A 7 2.58 2.03 -2.66
N ILE A 8 1.48 1.38 -2.33
CA ILE A 8 0.27 2.04 -1.83
C ILE A 8 0.01 1.51 -0.42
N ASP A 9 0.08 2.40 0.57
CA ASP A 9 -0.17 2.08 1.97
C ASP A 9 -1.60 1.54 2.17
N VAL A 10 -1.79 0.64 3.14
CA VAL A 10 -3.10 0.06 3.45
C VAL A 10 -4.08 1.15 3.88
N CYS A 11 -3.62 2.21 4.56
CA CYS A 11 -4.50 3.34 4.88
C CYS A 11 -5.13 3.97 3.64
N THR A 12 -4.39 4.03 2.52
CA THR A 12 -4.87 4.57 1.24
C THR A 12 -5.86 3.62 0.59
N LEU A 13 -5.60 2.30 0.68
CA LEU A 13 -6.49 1.27 0.16
C LEU A 13 -7.82 1.22 0.92
N CYS A 14 -7.83 1.55 2.21
CA CYS A 14 -9.01 1.58 3.06
C CYS A 14 -9.89 2.83 2.89
N ARG A 15 -9.42 3.89 2.21
CA ARG A 15 -10.16 5.15 2.06
C ARG A 15 -11.60 5.01 1.55
N PRO A 16 -11.93 4.11 0.60
CA PRO A 16 -13.31 3.89 0.17
C PRO A 16 -14.25 3.35 1.26
N PHE A 17 -13.71 2.73 2.31
CA PHE A 17 -14.46 2.11 3.40
C PHE A 17 -14.58 3.02 4.64
N ASP A 18 -13.75 4.06 4.72
CA ASP A 18 -13.81 5.07 5.78
C ASP A 18 -15.08 5.96 5.67
N ASP A 19 -15.33 6.80 6.69
CA ASP A 19 -16.48 7.71 6.75
C ASP A 19 -16.48 8.76 5.63
N GLN A 20 -17.27 8.48 4.59
CA GLN A 20 -17.42 9.35 3.43
C GLN A 20 -18.17 10.66 3.74
N ASN A 21 -18.66 10.90 4.96
CA ASN A 21 -19.16 12.22 5.34
C ASN A 21 -18.02 13.24 5.54
N ILE A 22 -16.79 12.77 5.72
CA ILE A 22 -15.61 13.63 5.88
C ILE A 22 -15.07 14.02 4.50
N MET A 23 -15.08 15.31 4.19
CA MET A 23 -14.63 15.83 2.88
C MET A 23 -13.21 15.39 2.51
N ARG A 24 -12.30 15.38 3.49
CA ARG A 24 -10.92 14.91 3.29
C ARG A 24 -10.89 13.46 2.78
N ILE A 25 -11.64 12.56 3.42
CA ILE A 25 -11.70 11.15 3.07
C ILE A 25 -12.28 10.96 1.67
N ARG A 26 -13.32 11.72 1.30
CA ARG A 26 -13.85 11.69 -0.08
C ARG A 26 -12.80 12.04 -1.13
N LEU A 27 -12.01 13.09 -0.89
CA LEU A 27 -10.95 13.50 -1.82
C LEU A 27 -9.82 12.47 -1.91
N GLU A 28 -9.45 11.85 -0.79
CA GLU A 28 -8.46 10.77 -0.75
C GLU A 28 -8.97 9.51 -1.47
N THR A 29 -10.25 9.18 -1.32
CA THR A 29 -10.94 8.11 -2.06
C THR A 29 -10.92 8.37 -3.57
N ASP A 30 -11.24 9.59 -4.01
CA ASP A 30 -11.19 9.97 -5.42
C ASP A 30 -9.76 9.84 -5.99
N ALA A 31 -8.76 10.29 -5.24
CA ALA A 31 -7.36 10.14 -5.61
C ALA A 31 -6.94 8.66 -5.71
N PHE A 32 -7.37 7.82 -4.75
CA PHE A 32 -7.16 6.39 -4.80
C PHE A 32 -7.75 5.77 -6.08
N TYR A 33 -8.99 6.10 -6.44
CA TYR A 33 -9.60 5.56 -7.65
C TYR A 33 -8.89 6.01 -8.94
N MET A 34 -8.36 7.24 -8.98
CA MET A 34 -7.54 7.70 -10.11
C MET A 34 -6.23 6.90 -10.24
N ILE A 35 -5.57 6.59 -9.12
CA ILE A 35 -4.37 5.74 -9.09
C ILE A 35 -4.72 4.33 -9.55
N LEU A 36 -5.80 3.75 -8.99
CA LEU A 36 -6.26 2.40 -9.34
C LEU A 36 -6.61 2.30 -10.82
N GLN A 37 -7.28 3.29 -11.39
CA GLN A 37 -7.58 3.33 -12.82
C GLN A 37 -6.30 3.31 -13.67
N SER A 38 -5.29 4.07 -13.27
CA SER A 38 -3.99 4.07 -13.97
C SER A 38 -3.27 2.71 -13.89
N ILE A 39 -3.41 1.99 -12.78
CA ILE A 39 -2.91 0.61 -12.64
C ILE A 39 -3.67 -0.34 -13.56
N ARG A 40 -5.01 -0.22 -13.61
CA ARG A 40 -5.89 -1.05 -14.48
C ARG A 40 -5.60 -0.87 -15.96
N GLU A 41 -5.25 0.34 -16.37
CA GLU A 41 -4.83 0.66 -17.74
C GLU A 41 -3.42 0.15 -18.07
N GLY A 42 -2.68 -0.34 -17.07
CA GLY A 42 -1.33 -0.86 -17.25
C GLY A 42 -0.26 0.23 -17.34
N ASN A 43 -0.56 1.45 -16.89
CA ASN A 43 0.43 2.53 -16.83
C ASN A 43 1.45 2.29 -15.69
N TYR A 44 1.01 1.63 -14.62
CA TYR A 44 1.79 1.36 -13.42
C TYR A 44 1.61 -0.08 -12.93
N ASN A 45 2.59 -0.57 -12.17
CA ASN A 45 2.50 -1.84 -11.44
C ASN A 45 2.45 -1.56 -9.94
N MET A 46 1.45 -2.11 -9.23
CA MET A 46 1.34 -1.98 -7.78
C MET A 46 2.16 -3.06 -7.09
N VAL A 47 3.09 -2.69 -6.21
CA VAL A 47 3.87 -3.64 -5.43
C VAL A 47 3.12 -3.99 -4.15
N VAL A 48 3.02 -5.29 -3.84
CA VAL A 48 2.33 -5.78 -2.65
C VAL A 48 3.30 -6.52 -1.74
N SER A 49 3.59 -5.96 -0.56
CA SER A 49 4.48 -6.60 0.41
C SER A 49 3.73 -7.49 1.42
N PRO A 50 4.45 -8.35 2.16
CA PRO A 50 3.87 -9.09 3.29
C PRO A 50 3.23 -8.21 4.37
N VAL A 51 3.62 -6.93 4.47
CA VAL A 51 3.05 -5.97 5.43
C VAL A 51 1.57 -5.71 5.11
N HIS A 52 1.24 -5.55 3.83
CA HIS A 52 -0.16 -5.37 3.39
C HIS A 52 -1.03 -6.53 3.84
N LEU A 53 -0.58 -7.77 3.59
CA LEU A 53 -1.33 -8.97 3.97
C LEU A 53 -1.51 -9.08 5.49
N LYS A 54 -0.49 -8.65 6.26
CA LYS A 54 -0.55 -8.68 7.72
C LYS A 54 -1.57 -7.68 8.26
N GLU A 55 -1.60 -6.46 7.73
CA GLU A 55 -2.52 -5.42 8.17
C GLU A 55 -3.95 -5.67 7.71
N ILE A 56 -4.16 -6.00 6.43
CA ILE A 56 -5.47 -6.34 5.90
C ILE A 56 -6.04 -7.57 6.63
N GLY A 57 -5.18 -8.53 6.99
CA GLY A 57 -5.58 -9.67 7.82
C GLY A 57 -6.15 -9.28 9.20
N GLY A 58 -5.78 -8.11 9.72
CA GLY A 58 -6.27 -7.55 10.98
C GLY A 58 -7.57 -6.74 10.87
N ILE A 59 -8.09 -6.49 9.67
CA ILE A 59 -9.36 -5.77 9.47
C ILE A 59 -10.53 -6.63 9.97
N GLU A 60 -11.38 -6.04 10.80
CA GLU A 60 -12.55 -6.70 11.41
C GLU A 60 -13.70 -6.89 10.41
N ASP A 61 -13.98 -5.87 9.59
CA ASP A 61 -15.02 -5.96 8.56
C ASP A 61 -14.60 -6.97 7.48
N ILE A 62 -15.37 -8.05 7.38
CA ILE A 62 -15.05 -9.14 6.47
C ILE A 62 -15.21 -8.76 5.00
N ARG A 63 -16.11 -7.84 4.67
CA ARG A 63 -16.34 -7.40 3.29
C ARG A 63 -15.17 -6.55 2.83
N GLU A 64 -14.81 -5.53 3.62
CA GLU A 64 -13.63 -4.69 3.36
C GLU A 64 -12.38 -5.55 3.17
N ARG A 65 -12.11 -6.46 4.11
CA ARG A 65 -10.95 -7.33 4.04
C ARG A 65 -10.92 -8.18 2.76
N LEU A 66 -12.06 -8.77 2.38
CA LEU A 66 -12.13 -9.62 1.19
C LEU A 66 -11.93 -8.81 -0.09
N GLU A 67 -12.54 -7.62 -0.18
CA GLU A 67 -12.38 -6.74 -1.35
C GLU A 67 -10.92 -6.29 -1.51
N LEU A 68 -10.25 -5.94 -0.42
CA LEU A 68 -8.83 -5.59 -0.44
C LEU A 68 -7.94 -6.77 -0.86
N ILE A 69 -8.17 -7.97 -0.34
CA ILE A 69 -7.42 -9.16 -0.76
C ILE A 69 -7.60 -9.44 -2.25
N ILE A 70 -8.83 -9.32 -2.78
CA ILE A 70 -9.11 -9.50 -4.20
C ILE A 70 -8.37 -8.43 -5.03
N LEU A 71 -8.40 -7.18 -4.59
CA LEU A 71 -7.69 -6.08 -5.24
C LEU A 71 -6.18 -6.35 -5.31
N LEU A 72 -5.57 -6.75 -4.19
CA LEU A 72 -4.14 -7.08 -4.13
C LEU A 72 -3.78 -8.25 -5.05
N ASN A 73 -4.62 -9.30 -5.11
CA ASN A 73 -4.38 -10.44 -5.98
C ASN A 73 -4.54 -10.11 -7.47
N ASN A 74 -5.46 -9.22 -7.81
CA ASN A 74 -5.73 -8.86 -9.21
C ASN A 74 -4.69 -7.92 -9.82
N PHE A 75 -4.15 -6.99 -9.01
CA PHE A 75 -3.29 -5.92 -9.51
C PHE A 75 -1.88 -5.89 -8.91
N GLY A 76 -1.66 -6.67 -7.86
CA GLY A 76 -0.39 -6.70 -7.14
C GLY A 76 0.69 -7.49 -7.84
N VAL A 77 1.92 -6.99 -7.74
CA VAL A 77 3.14 -7.72 -8.09
C VAL A 77 3.98 -7.93 -6.84
N ASN A 78 4.61 -9.10 -6.75
CA ASN A 78 5.49 -9.43 -5.65
C ASN A 78 6.74 -8.53 -5.65
N PRO A 79 7.23 -8.13 -4.46
CA PRO A 79 8.40 -7.29 -4.32
C PRO A 79 9.65 -8.10 -4.65
N SER A 80 10.48 -7.60 -5.55
CA SER A 80 11.81 -8.16 -5.80
C SER A 80 12.82 -7.37 -4.98
N CYS A 81 13.09 -7.82 -3.75
CA CYS A 81 14.01 -7.15 -2.82
C CYS A 81 14.66 -8.14 -1.84
N ASN A 82 15.76 -7.72 -1.21
CA ASN A 82 16.39 -8.48 -0.13
C ASN A 82 15.67 -8.20 1.20
N LEU A 83 14.92 -9.19 1.70
CA LEU A 83 14.12 -9.06 2.92
C LEU A 83 14.93 -8.72 4.17
N ARG A 84 16.19 -9.18 4.27
CA ARG A 84 17.07 -8.83 5.40
C ARG A 84 17.40 -7.34 5.39
N LYS A 85 17.77 -6.79 4.23
CA LYS A 85 18.05 -5.36 4.09
C LYS A 85 16.82 -4.50 4.33
N VAL A 86 15.65 -4.94 3.85
CA VAL A 86 14.38 -4.24 4.11
C VAL A 86 14.07 -4.23 5.61
N ARG A 87 14.28 -5.35 6.31
CA ARG A 87 14.09 -5.41 7.76
C ARG A 87 15.04 -4.48 8.51
N GLU A 88 16.33 -4.52 8.22
CA GLU A 88 17.32 -3.60 8.81
C GLU A 88 16.92 -2.13 8.58
N ARG A 89 16.38 -1.84 7.39
CA ARG A 89 15.89 -0.50 7.05
C ARG A 89 14.64 -0.10 7.84
N ALA A 90 13.70 -1.01 8.03
CA ALA A 90 12.53 -0.77 8.87
C ALA A 90 12.93 -0.54 10.33
N GLU A 91 13.87 -1.33 10.87
CA GLU A 91 14.40 -1.16 12.23
C GLU A 91 15.08 0.22 12.39
N TYR A 92 15.79 0.69 11.37
CA TYR A 92 16.31 2.05 11.32
C TYR A 92 15.20 3.12 11.39
N PHE A 93 14.12 2.99 10.61
CA PHE A 93 12.99 3.93 10.68
C PHE A 93 12.29 3.91 12.04
N VAL A 94 12.13 2.74 12.66
CA VAL A 94 11.62 2.64 14.04
C VAL A 94 12.54 3.39 15.02
N SER A 95 13.87 3.31 14.85
CA SER A 95 14.81 4.08 15.68
C SER A 95 14.65 5.61 15.54
N LEU A 96 14.11 6.07 14.41
CA LEU A 96 13.75 7.47 14.16
C LEU A 96 12.35 7.85 14.69
N LYS A 97 11.74 6.98 15.50
CA LYS A 97 10.40 7.13 16.10
C LYS A 97 9.22 6.96 15.14
N SER A 98 9.42 6.34 13.98
CA SER A 98 8.30 5.90 13.13
C SER A 98 7.56 4.73 13.79
N GLY A 99 6.24 4.64 13.57
CA GLY A 99 5.45 3.46 13.93
C GLY A 99 5.99 2.20 13.24
N ILE A 100 5.83 1.03 13.86
CA ILE A 100 6.38 -0.24 13.34
C ILE A 100 5.81 -0.56 11.95
N ALA A 101 4.51 -0.34 11.75
CA ALA A 101 3.84 -0.54 10.47
C ALA A 101 4.35 0.43 9.40
N ASP A 102 4.30 1.74 9.67
CA ASP A 102 4.78 2.79 8.77
C ASP A 102 6.25 2.58 8.36
N ALA A 103 7.09 2.21 9.32
CA ALA A 103 8.49 1.91 9.08
C ALA A 103 8.68 0.73 8.13
N ALA A 104 7.85 -0.32 8.26
CA ALA A 104 7.90 -1.47 7.38
C ALA A 104 7.41 -1.12 5.96
N HIS A 105 6.31 -0.38 5.84
CA HIS A 105 5.81 0.12 4.55
C HIS A 105 6.85 0.98 3.84
N LEU A 106 7.43 1.95 4.55
CA LEU A 106 8.45 2.84 4.00
C LEU A 106 9.69 2.07 3.52
N ALA A 107 10.15 1.09 4.30
CA ALA A 107 11.30 0.26 3.93
C ALA A 107 11.04 -0.59 2.68
N PHE A 108 9.83 -1.14 2.54
CA PHE A 108 9.46 -1.86 1.32
C PHE A 108 9.31 -0.91 0.14
N ALA A 109 8.68 0.25 0.33
CA ALA A 109 8.51 1.25 -0.70
C ALA A 109 9.87 1.72 -1.25
N GLU A 110 10.79 2.10 -0.37
CA GLU A 110 12.16 2.53 -0.71
C GLU A 110 12.91 1.44 -1.50
N ALA A 111 12.72 0.17 -1.17
CA ALA A 111 13.45 -0.92 -1.81
C ALA A 111 12.84 -1.41 -3.14
N THR A 112 11.57 -1.11 -3.42
CA THR A 112 10.82 -1.84 -4.48
C THR A 112 10.07 -0.96 -5.45
N SER A 113 9.82 0.30 -5.11
CA SER A 113 8.90 1.17 -5.84
C SER A 113 9.53 2.50 -6.23
N ASP A 114 9.00 3.13 -7.28
CA ASP A 114 9.40 4.46 -7.72
C ASP A 114 8.66 5.55 -6.93
N ASN A 115 7.43 5.27 -6.48
CA ASN A 115 6.63 6.19 -5.67
C ASN A 115 5.90 5.45 -4.54
N PHE A 116 5.71 6.16 -3.43
CA PHE A 116 4.97 5.74 -2.25
C PHE A 116 3.73 6.63 -2.05
N TYR A 117 2.56 6.02 -1.82
CA TYR A 117 1.31 6.73 -1.51
C TYR A 117 0.81 6.34 -0.12
N ASN A 118 0.64 7.33 0.75
CA ASN A 118 0.04 7.22 2.08
C ASN A 118 -0.84 8.46 2.28
N LEU A 119 -2.12 8.32 1.91
CA LEU A 119 -3.16 9.34 1.99
C LEU A 119 -3.95 9.22 3.31
#